data_AF-A0A508X3Y9-F1
#
_entry.id   AF-A0A508X3Y9-F1
#
_cell.length_a   1.000
_cell.length_b   1.000
_cell.length_c   1.000
_cell.angle_alpha   90.00
_cell.angle_beta   90.00
_cell.angle_gamma   90.00
#
_symmetry.space_group_name_H-M   'P 1'
#
loop_
_entity.id
_entity.type
_entity.pdbx_description
1 polymer ?
#
loop_
_entity_poly.entity_id
_entity_poly.type
_entity_poly.pdbx_seq_one_letter_code
_entity_poly.pdbx_strand_id
1 'polypeptide(L)'
;MANRRSRDFLVASSVPVVRLQRMILCLAIAALSGCGGHPKGVLTPVADSAPTASRVDMLITTTRGRSEVAGEMFTGERARAPAFANITVSIPPVRKTGEVAWPKKLPSNPATDFATLKADDLTRDGAKDWLNTTVRKSPDRSVLVFIHGFNNRFEDSVYRFAQIVHDSGVHSAPVLVTWPSRGSLLAYGYDRESTNYTRNALESLFQYLAADKEVKEVSILAHSMGNWLTLEALRQMAIRNDGLPEKFKNVMLAAPDVDVDVFRSQIEDMGRQHPRFTLFVSRDDRALAFSRRVWGDIPRLGSIDPEADPYKQELADNEITVIDLTKVKAGDGMHHGKFAESPEVVRLIGARISEGQPLTDSRMGLGDHLIAGTTGAAAAAGSAAGLILAAPVAAIDPHSRDNYANHVGAAMGQSHGKQQIAVKDCSKQARERDAASTSPCRSW
;
A
#
# COMPACT_ATOMS: atom_id res chain seq x y z
N MET A 1 -68.59 -3.67 61.26
CA MET A 1 -67.41 -4.53 61.06
C MET A 1 -67.11 -4.63 59.57
N ALA A 2 -65.82 -4.55 59.22
CA ALA A 2 -65.19 -4.95 57.94
C ALA A 2 -65.38 -4.11 56.65
N ASN A 3 -64.60 -3.02 56.61
CA ASN A 3 -63.72 -2.54 55.53
C ASN A 3 -63.63 -3.38 54.23
N ARG A 4 -63.97 -2.80 53.06
CA ARG A 4 -63.51 -3.26 51.74
C ARG A 4 -63.12 -2.06 50.88
N ARG A 5 -61.81 -1.80 50.81
CA ARG A 5 -61.18 -0.79 49.94
C ARG A 5 -61.05 -1.31 48.52
N SER A 6 -61.37 -0.42 47.59
CA SER A 6 -61.22 -0.49 46.14
C SER A 6 -59.78 -0.76 45.70
N ARG A 7 -59.59 -1.60 44.68
CA ARG A 7 -58.38 -1.65 43.84
C ARG A 7 -58.76 -2.07 42.41
N ASP A 8 -59.00 -1.07 41.57
CA ASP A 8 -58.95 -1.23 40.11
C ASP A 8 -57.49 -1.31 39.68
N PHE A 9 -57.09 -2.43 39.07
CA PHE A 9 -55.80 -2.59 38.41
C PHE A 9 -55.97 -2.29 36.92
N LEU A 10 -55.47 -1.12 36.49
CA LEU A 10 -55.19 -0.81 35.09
C LEU A 10 -54.03 -1.71 34.61
N VAL A 11 -54.33 -2.68 33.75
CA VAL A 11 -53.30 -3.42 32.99
C VAL A 11 -52.84 -2.51 31.84
N ALA A 12 -51.72 -1.82 32.05
CA ALA A 12 -51.05 -1.05 31.00
C ALA A 12 -50.31 -2.00 30.05
N SER A 13 -50.72 -1.98 28.79
CA SER A 13 -50.19 -2.74 27.65
C SER A 13 -48.69 -2.47 27.42
N SER A 14 -47.85 -3.49 27.63
CA SER A 14 -46.38 -3.47 27.42
C SER A 14 -45.95 -3.69 25.95
N VAL A 15 -46.74 -3.18 24.99
CA VAL A 15 -46.51 -3.37 23.54
C VAL A 15 -45.47 -2.43 22.88
N PRO A 16 -45.15 -1.21 23.38
CA PRO A 16 -44.30 -0.28 22.61
C PRO A 16 -42.81 -0.63 22.64
N VAL A 17 -42.32 -1.28 23.70
CA VAL A 17 -40.88 -1.55 23.88
C VAL A 17 -40.37 -2.62 22.92
N VAL A 18 -41.14 -3.71 22.71
CA VAL A 18 -40.76 -4.80 21.80
C VAL A 18 -40.75 -4.36 20.33
N ARG A 19 -41.67 -3.46 19.94
CA ARG A 19 -41.71 -2.88 18.59
C ARG A 19 -40.52 -1.96 18.35
N LEU A 20 -40.15 -1.13 19.32
CA LEU A 20 -38.98 -0.25 19.24
C LEU A 20 -37.67 -1.05 19.18
N GLN A 21 -37.55 -2.13 19.96
CA GLN A 21 -36.39 -3.02 19.93
C GLN A 21 -36.22 -3.73 18.58
N ARG A 22 -37.32 -4.20 17.98
CA ARG A 22 -37.31 -4.79 16.63
C ARG A 22 -36.97 -3.76 15.56
N MET A 23 -37.44 -2.52 15.68
CA MET A 23 -37.12 -1.45 14.74
C MET A 23 -35.63 -1.06 14.81
N ILE A 24 -35.06 -0.96 16.02
CA ILE A 24 -33.63 -0.70 16.24
C ILE A 24 -32.79 -1.87 15.69
N LEU A 25 -33.21 -3.12 15.90
CA LEU A 25 -32.52 -4.29 15.35
C LEU A 25 -32.58 -4.31 13.81
N CYS A 26 -33.73 -3.99 13.20
CA CYS A 26 -33.86 -3.89 11.75
C CYS A 26 -33.05 -2.72 11.16
N LEU A 27 -32.99 -1.57 11.84
CA LEU A 27 -32.11 -0.45 11.45
C LEU A 27 -30.63 -0.81 11.61
N ALA A 28 -30.25 -1.55 12.64
CA ALA A 28 -28.88 -2.04 12.83
C ALA A 28 -28.48 -3.07 11.76
N ILE A 29 -29.40 -3.95 11.36
CA ILE A 29 -29.18 -4.91 10.26
C ILE A 29 -29.12 -4.18 8.90
N ALA A 30 -29.97 -3.17 8.67
CA ALA A 30 -29.93 -2.36 7.46
C ALA A 30 -28.63 -1.51 7.37
N ALA A 31 -28.13 -1.01 8.50
CA ALA A 31 -26.86 -0.28 8.56
C ALA A 31 -25.63 -1.18 8.32
N LEU A 32 -25.74 -2.50 8.49
CA LEU A 32 -24.67 -3.47 8.19
C LEU A 32 -24.57 -3.83 6.70
N SER A 33 -25.44 -3.28 5.85
CA SER A 33 -25.54 -3.55 4.40
C SER A 33 -24.76 -2.55 3.52
N GLY A 34 -24.10 -1.56 4.12
CA GLY A 34 -23.68 -0.33 3.43
C GLY A 34 -22.20 -0.17 3.08
N CYS A 35 -21.30 -1.07 3.48
CA CYS A 35 -19.91 -1.03 3.04
C CYS A 35 -19.66 -2.24 2.16
N GLY A 36 -19.55 -2.06 0.85
CA GLY A 36 -19.11 -3.10 -0.07
C GLY A 36 -17.65 -2.86 -0.42
N GLY A 37 -16.74 -3.74 0.01
CA GLY A 37 -15.40 -3.78 -0.57
C GLY A 37 -15.48 -4.08 -2.08
N HIS A 38 -14.43 -3.78 -2.83
CA HIS A 38 -14.39 -4.12 -4.26
C HIS A 38 -14.50 -5.65 -4.45
N PRO A 39 -15.05 -6.15 -5.58
CA PRO A 39 -15.22 -7.58 -5.80
C PRO A 39 -13.92 -8.37 -5.68
N LYS A 40 -13.99 -9.57 -5.11
CA LYS A 40 -12.90 -10.57 -5.13
C LYS A 40 -12.92 -11.33 -6.45
N GLY A 41 -11.77 -11.84 -6.90
CA GLY A 41 -11.67 -12.63 -8.14
C GLY A 41 -11.43 -11.79 -9.41
N VAL A 42 -11.08 -10.51 -9.27
CA VAL A 42 -10.80 -9.61 -10.41
C VAL A 42 -9.55 -9.98 -11.22
N LEU A 43 -8.73 -10.90 -10.71
CA LEU A 43 -7.53 -11.37 -11.41
C LEU A 43 -7.78 -12.58 -12.29
N THR A 44 -9.02 -13.10 -12.36
CA THR A 44 -9.39 -14.05 -13.41
C THR A 44 -9.27 -13.37 -14.77
N PRO A 45 -8.39 -13.87 -15.68
CA PRO A 45 -8.20 -13.24 -16.97
C PRO A 45 -9.48 -13.23 -17.82
N VAL A 46 -9.74 -12.10 -18.49
CA VAL A 46 -10.83 -11.94 -19.46
C VAL A 46 -10.27 -11.72 -20.86
N ALA A 47 -11.10 -12.00 -21.88
CA ALA A 47 -10.72 -11.75 -23.25
C ALA A 47 -10.50 -10.25 -23.50
N ASP A 48 -9.51 -9.93 -24.32
CA ASP A 48 -9.26 -8.57 -24.75
C ASP A 48 -10.32 -8.10 -25.77
N SER A 49 -11.40 -7.54 -25.25
CA SER A 49 -12.59 -7.15 -26.02
C SER A 49 -12.69 -5.65 -26.31
N ALA A 50 -11.73 -4.84 -25.83
CA ALA A 50 -11.68 -3.39 -26.05
C ALA A 50 -10.36 -2.98 -26.76
N PRO A 51 -10.34 -2.95 -28.11
CA PRO A 51 -9.14 -2.60 -28.87
C PRO A 51 -8.58 -1.21 -28.57
N THR A 52 -9.45 -0.27 -28.16
CA THR A 52 -9.09 1.13 -27.87
C THR A 52 -8.63 1.36 -26.43
N ALA A 53 -8.71 0.34 -25.55
CA ALA A 53 -8.20 0.46 -24.18
C ALA A 53 -6.67 0.55 -24.15
N SER A 54 -6.09 1.01 -23.05
CA SER A 54 -4.63 0.91 -22.85
C SER A 54 -4.29 -0.41 -22.15
N ARG A 55 -3.07 -0.93 -22.35
CA ARG A 55 -2.57 -2.09 -21.62
C ARG A 55 -1.35 -1.72 -20.79
N VAL A 56 -1.34 -2.15 -19.54
CA VAL A 56 -0.15 -2.10 -18.68
C VAL A 56 0.28 -3.52 -18.39
N ASP A 57 1.44 -3.90 -18.92
CA ASP A 57 2.09 -5.18 -18.64
C ASP A 57 3.17 -4.96 -17.58
N MET A 58 3.13 -5.73 -16.48
CA MET A 58 4.01 -5.51 -15.33
C MET A 58 4.56 -6.81 -14.75
N LEU A 59 5.77 -6.72 -14.19
CA LEU A 59 6.35 -7.77 -13.37
C LEU A 59 5.96 -7.54 -11.93
N ILE A 60 5.61 -8.63 -11.25
CA ILE A 60 5.31 -8.63 -9.83
C ILE A 60 6.36 -9.47 -9.14
N THR A 61 6.85 -8.97 -8.01
CA THR A 61 7.68 -9.69 -7.06
C THR A 61 7.02 -9.64 -5.70
N THR A 62 6.90 -10.80 -5.05
CA THR A 62 6.09 -10.91 -3.85
C THR A 62 6.63 -11.91 -2.85
N THR A 63 6.47 -11.61 -1.57
CA THR A 63 6.68 -12.52 -0.44
C THR A 63 5.36 -13.02 0.13
N ARG A 64 4.24 -12.82 -0.58
CA ARG A 64 2.93 -13.35 -0.21
C ARG A 64 2.83 -14.86 -0.47
N GLY A 65 2.06 -15.54 0.38
CA GLY A 65 1.64 -16.92 0.21
C GLY A 65 0.75 -17.08 -1.00
N ARG A 66 0.79 -18.26 -1.64
CA ARG A 66 -0.11 -18.61 -2.73
C ARG A 66 -1.54 -18.76 -2.23
N SER A 67 -2.50 -18.34 -3.04
CA SER A 67 -3.92 -18.63 -2.79
C SER A 67 -4.33 -19.91 -3.50
N GLU A 68 -5.26 -20.64 -2.90
CA GLU A 68 -5.94 -21.78 -3.52
C GLU A 68 -7.28 -21.36 -4.15
N VAL A 69 -7.67 -20.10 -3.99
CA VAL A 69 -8.93 -19.55 -4.50
C VAL A 69 -8.76 -19.07 -5.94
N ALA A 70 -9.58 -19.59 -6.85
CA ALA A 70 -9.57 -19.15 -8.25
C ALA A 70 -9.84 -17.64 -8.37
N GLY A 71 -9.04 -16.95 -9.18
CA GLY A 71 -9.12 -15.49 -9.33
C GLY A 71 -8.38 -14.69 -8.26
N GLU A 72 -7.75 -15.35 -7.29
CA GLU A 72 -6.80 -14.78 -6.34
C GLU A 72 -5.43 -15.47 -6.54
N MET A 73 -4.37 -14.74 -6.87
CA MET A 73 -3.05 -15.38 -7.05
C MET A 73 -2.30 -15.57 -5.72
N PHE A 74 -2.45 -14.60 -4.81
CA PHE A 74 -1.67 -14.52 -3.57
C PHE A 74 -2.54 -14.03 -2.42
N THR A 75 -2.28 -14.54 -1.22
CA THR A 75 -2.99 -14.21 0.01
C THR A 75 -2.32 -13.04 0.76
N GLY A 76 -2.88 -12.71 1.93
CA GLY A 76 -2.22 -11.83 2.90
C GLY A 76 -1.15 -12.51 3.75
N GLU A 77 -0.92 -13.82 3.57
CA GLU A 77 0.01 -14.58 4.40
C GLU A 77 1.45 -14.55 3.88
N ARG A 78 2.43 -14.84 4.73
CA ARG A 78 3.85 -14.85 4.38
C ARG A 78 4.26 -16.13 3.65
N ALA A 79 5.08 -16.01 2.61
CA ALA A 79 5.81 -17.11 1.98
C ALA A 79 7.30 -17.01 2.28
N ARG A 80 7.95 -18.17 2.50
CA ARG A 80 9.40 -18.24 2.76
C ARG A 80 10.26 -17.84 1.57
N ALA A 81 9.83 -18.20 0.37
CA ALA A 81 10.52 -17.87 -0.86
C ALA A 81 9.72 -16.78 -1.59
N PRO A 82 10.40 -15.80 -2.22
CA PRO A 82 9.73 -14.86 -3.09
C PRO A 82 9.18 -15.57 -4.32
N ALA A 83 8.04 -15.11 -4.80
CA ALA A 83 7.40 -15.53 -6.03
C ALA A 83 7.36 -14.37 -7.03
N PHE A 84 7.18 -14.74 -8.30
CA PHE A 84 7.12 -13.80 -9.41
C PHE A 84 5.88 -14.08 -10.26
N ALA A 85 5.28 -13.02 -10.80
CA ALA A 85 4.16 -13.12 -11.71
C ALA A 85 4.27 -12.03 -12.79
N ASN A 86 3.66 -12.26 -13.93
CA ASN A 86 3.47 -11.23 -14.93
C ASN A 86 1.99 -11.05 -15.23
N ILE A 87 1.52 -9.81 -15.02
CA ILE A 87 0.13 -9.44 -15.14
C ILE A 87 -0.01 -8.34 -16.20
N THR A 88 -0.99 -8.51 -17.07
CA THR A 88 -1.41 -7.47 -18.01
C THR A 88 -2.79 -6.96 -17.63
N VAL A 89 -2.92 -5.66 -17.39
CA VAL A 89 -4.18 -4.99 -17.05
C VAL A 89 -4.62 -4.09 -18.19
N SER A 90 -5.87 -4.25 -18.64
CA SER A 90 -6.57 -3.33 -19.52
C SER A 90 -7.11 -2.14 -18.72
N ILE A 91 -6.97 -0.95 -19.26
CA ILE A 91 -7.43 0.30 -18.67
C ILE A 91 -8.45 0.94 -19.62
N PRO A 92 -9.69 1.20 -19.16
CA PRO A 92 -10.75 1.66 -20.03
C PRO A 92 -10.47 3.10 -20.51
N PRO A 93 -10.83 3.44 -21.76
CA PRO A 93 -10.50 4.73 -22.35
C PRO A 93 -11.24 5.90 -21.70
N VAL A 94 -12.45 5.65 -21.18
CA VAL A 94 -13.29 6.68 -20.55
C VAL A 94 -13.39 6.39 -19.06
N ARG A 95 -12.58 7.12 -18.28
CA ARG A 95 -12.63 7.14 -16.82
C ARG A 95 -12.06 8.45 -16.28
N LYS A 96 -12.25 8.69 -14.98
CA LYS A 96 -11.56 9.77 -14.29
C LYS A 96 -10.12 9.37 -13.99
N THR A 97 -9.16 10.21 -14.41
CA THR A 97 -7.74 10.04 -14.07
C THR A 97 -7.55 10.02 -12.56
N GLY A 98 -6.66 9.16 -12.07
CA GLY A 98 -6.43 8.96 -10.63
C GLY A 98 -7.35 7.91 -9.98
N GLU A 99 -8.47 7.57 -10.62
CA GLU A 99 -9.39 6.55 -10.14
C GLU A 99 -9.13 5.19 -10.81
N VAL A 100 -9.22 4.14 -10.00
CA VAL A 100 -9.30 2.76 -10.48
C VAL A 100 -10.78 2.46 -10.76
N ALA A 101 -11.12 2.24 -12.03
CA ALA A 101 -12.48 1.87 -12.42
C ALA A 101 -12.74 0.39 -12.09
N TRP A 102 -13.03 0.09 -10.83
CA TRP A 102 -13.30 -1.27 -10.37
C TRP A 102 -14.56 -1.85 -11.04
N PRO A 103 -14.55 -3.13 -11.46
CA PRO A 103 -15.74 -3.77 -12.01
C PRO A 103 -16.84 -3.84 -10.95
N LYS A 104 -18.07 -3.49 -11.32
CA LYS A 104 -19.24 -3.62 -10.43
C LYS A 104 -19.77 -5.05 -10.39
N LYS A 105 -19.46 -5.85 -11.41
CA LYS A 105 -19.84 -7.26 -11.58
C LYS A 105 -18.71 -7.99 -12.30
N LEU A 106 -18.55 -9.28 -12.01
CA LEU A 106 -17.59 -10.14 -12.72
C LEU A 106 -18.31 -10.99 -13.78
N PRO A 107 -17.63 -11.35 -14.90
CA PRO A 107 -16.27 -10.94 -15.28
C PRO A 107 -16.17 -9.44 -15.59
N SER A 108 -14.98 -8.85 -15.44
CA SER A 108 -14.73 -7.44 -15.74
C SER A 108 -14.88 -7.14 -17.24
N ASN A 109 -15.30 -5.91 -17.57
CA ASN A 109 -15.45 -5.45 -18.94
C ASN A 109 -14.31 -4.48 -19.31
N PRO A 110 -13.35 -4.85 -20.17
CA PRO A 110 -12.24 -3.99 -20.59
C PRO A 110 -12.65 -2.62 -21.17
N ALA A 111 -13.88 -2.46 -21.65
CA ALA A 111 -14.39 -1.19 -22.17
C ALA A 111 -14.77 -0.19 -21.07
N THR A 112 -15.11 -0.66 -19.87
CA THR A 112 -15.63 0.18 -18.77
C THR A 112 -14.86 0.06 -17.47
N ASP A 113 -14.14 -1.05 -17.28
CA ASP A 113 -13.50 -1.43 -16.03
C ASP A 113 -12.00 -1.65 -16.25
N PHE A 114 -11.24 -1.55 -15.16
CA PHE A 114 -9.94 -2.20 -15.09
C PHE A 114 -10.18 -3.72 -15.18
N ALA A 115 -9.48 -4.35 -16.11
CA ALA A 115 -9.68 -5.77 -16.39
C ALA A 115 -8.35 -6.48 -16.54
N THR A 116 -8.20 -7.62 -15.87
CA THR A 116 -7.01 -8.47 -15.99
C THR A 116 -7.10 -9.25 -17.29
N LEU A 117 -6.16 -9.04 -18.21
CA LEU A 117 -6.08 -9.77 -19.48
C LEU A 117 -5.14 -10.98 -19.39
N LYS A 118 -4.17 -10.93 -18.48
CA LYS A 118 -3.18 -11.98 -18.24
C LYS A 118 -2.75 -12.00 -16.78
N ALA A 119 -2.54 -13.19 -16.21
CA ALA A 119 -2.08 -13.38 -14.84
C ALA A 119 -1.27 -14.67 -14.72
N ASP A 120 -0.01 -14.61 -15.16
CA ASP A 120 0.85 -15.79 -15.27
C ASP A 120 1.88 -15.86 -14.14
N ASP A 121 2.12 -17.06 -13.65
CA ASP A 121 3.25 -17.33 -12.77
C ASP A 121 4.56 -17.36 -13.53
N LEU A 122 5.59 -16.74 -12.95
CA LEU A 122 6.93 -16.75 -13.49
C LEU A 122 7.90 -17.50 -12.57
N THR A 123 8.82 -18.23 -13.19
CA THR A 123 10.05 -18.64 -12.53
C THR A 123 10.94 -17.42 -12.32
N ARG A 124 11.96 -17.55 -11.47
CA ARG A 124 12.95 -16.49 -11.27
C ARG A 124 13.62 -16.09 -12.58
N ASP A 125 14.01 -17.05 -13.42
CA ASP A 125 14.67 -16.74 -14.69
C ASP A 125 13.68 -16.14 -15.70
N GLY A 126 12.42 -16.60 -15.72
CA GLY A 126 11.37 -15.97 -16.50
C GLY A 126 11.12 -14.50 -16.12
N ALA A 127 11.23 -14.17 -14.83
CA ALA A 127 11.14 -12.78 -14.35
C ALA A 127 12.30 -11.91 -14.84
N LYS A 128 13.53 -12.46 -14.85
CA LYS A 128 14.71 -11.76 -15.40
C LYS A 128 14.57 -11.54 -16.90
N ASP A 129 14.13 -12.54 -17.63
CA ASP A 129 13.93 -12.47 -19.08
C ASP A 129 12.85 -11.45 -19.44
N TRP A 130 11.73 -11.43 -18.69
CA TRP A 130 10.69 -10.41 -18.84
C TRP A 130 11.25 -9.01 -18.59
N LEU A 131 12.01 -8.82 -17.50
CA LEU A 131 12.57 -7.51 -17.15
C LEU A 131 13.52 -7.02 -18.24
N ASN A 132 14.46 -7.85 -18.66
CA ASN A 132 15.45 -7.49 -19.69
C ASN A 132 14.78 -7.17 -21.02
N THR A 133 13.77 -7.94 -21.41
CA THR A 133 12.99 -7.70 -22.63
C THR A 133 12.22 -6.39 -22.55
N THR A 134 11.65 -6.06 -21.39
CA THR A 134 10.82 -4.87 -21.21
C THR A 134 11.66 -3.60 -21.07
N VAL A 135 12.73 -3.63 -20.28
CA VAL A 135 13.68 -2.52 -20.11
C VAL A 135 14.29 -2.11 -21.45
N ARG A 136 14.59 -3.06 -22.34
CA ARG A 136 15.11 -2.76 -23.69
C ARG A 136 14.14 -1.96 -24.58
N LYS A 137 12.85 -1.97 -24.27
CA LYS A 137 11.82 -1.19 -24.98
C LYS A 137 11.68 0.23 -24.43
N SER A 138 12.18 0.46 -23.21
CA SER A 138 12.15 1.77 -22.58
C SER A 138 13.27 2.66 -23.13
N PRO A 139 13.00 3.94 -23.50
CA PRO A 139 13.99 4.82 -24.11
C PRO A 139 15.27 5.00 -23.28
N ASP A 140 15.12 5.07 -21.97
CA ASP A 140 16.19 5.29 -20.97
C ASP A 140 16.62 4.00 -20.28
N ARG A 141 16.02 2.85 -20.64
CA ARG A 141 16.24 1.55 -20.00
C ARG A 141 16.05 1.62 -18.48
N SER A 142 15.04 2.38 -18.05
CA SER A 142 14.69 2.56 -16.65
C SER A 142 13.69 1.52 -16.15
N VAL A 143 13.72 1.32 -14.83
CA VAL A 143 12.76 0.50 -14.08
C VAL A 143 12.03 1.41 -13.09
N LEU A 144 10.71 1.31 -13.05
CA LEU A 144 9.88 1.90 -11.99
C LEU A 144 9.46 0.79 -11.03
N VAL A 145 9.96 0.85 -9.80
CA VAL A 145 9.56 -0.05 -8.72
C VAL A 145 8.48 0.62 -7.88
N PHE A 146 7.32 -0.03 -7.72
CA PHE A 146 6.27 0.43 -6.82
C PHE A 146 6.09 -0.50 -5.61
N ILE A 147 6.03 0.08 -4.42
CA ILE A 147 5.82 -0.63 -3.15
C ILE A 147 4.54 -0.10 -2.49
N HIS A 148 3.54 -0.97 -2.34
CA HIS A 148 2.24 -0.59 -1.77
C HIS A 148 2.29 -0.33 -0.25
N GLY A 149 1.24 0.33 0.24
CA GLY A 149 1.03 0.64 1.65
C GLY A 149 0.28 -0.42 2.45
N PHE A 150 -0.11 -0.03 3.67
CA PHE A 150 -0.92 -0.84 4.60
C PHE A 150 -2.34 -1.06 4.07
N ASN A 151 -2.99 -2.14 4.53
CA ASN A 151 -4.40 -2.44 4.23
C ASN A 151 -4.66 -2.68 2.73
N ASN A 152 -3.75 -3.40 2.06
CA ASN A 152 -3.85 -3.72 0.64
C ASN A 152 -3.92 -5.24 0.42
N ARG A 153 -4.96 -5.70 -0.28
CA ARG A 153 -4.93 -7.03 -0.91
C ARG A 153 -3.98 -7.00 -2.11
N PHE A 154 -3.72 -8.16 -2.69
CA PHE A 154 -2.80 -8.29 -3.81
C PHE A 154 -3.32 -7.51 -5.04
N GLU A 155 -4.59 -7.73 -5.40
CA GLU A 155 -5.26 -7.08 -6.54
C GLU A 155 -5.40 -5.56 -6.39
N ASP A 156 -5.56 -5.06 -5.15
CA ASP A 156 -5.61 -3.61 -4.89
C ASP A 156 -4.31 -2.94 -5.33
N SER A 157 -3.19 -3.61 -5.07
CA SER A 157 -1.85 -3.14 -5.43
C SER A 157 -1.59 -3.23 -6.93
N VAL A 158 -2.07 -4.31 -7.58
CA VAL A 158 -1.98 -4.50 -9.03
C VAL A 158 -2.72 -3.41 -9.79
N TYR A 159 -4.00 -3.18 -9.47
CA TYR A 159 -4.79 -2.19 -10.19
C TYR A 159 -4.36 -0.76 -9.88
N ARG A 160 -3.95 -0.47 -8.63
CA ARG A 160 -3.39 0.83 -8.29
C ARG A 160 -2.10 1.11 -9.05
N PHE A 161 -1.20 0.14 -9.18
CA PHE A 161 0.02 0.36 -9.93
C PHE A 161 -0.21 0.49 -11.44
N ALA A 162 -1.12 -0.31 -12.01
CA ALA A 162 -1.56 -0.14 -13.40
C ALA A 162 -2.09 1.28 -13.66
N GLN A 163 -2.89 1.81 -12.73
CA GLN A 163 -3.40 3.18 -12.79
C GLN A 163 -2.28 4.20 -12.77
N ILE A 164 -1.32 4.09 -11.84
CA ILE A 164 -0.18 5.02 -11.72
C ILE A 164 0.68 5.00 -13.00
N VAL A 165 1.04 3.82 -13.52
CA VAL A 165 1.86 3.69 -14.73
C VAL A 165 1.19 4.36 -15.92
N HIS A 166 -0.11 4.09 -16.12
CA HIS A 166 -0.86 4.67 -17.21
C HIS A 166 -1.04 6.18 -17.08
N ASP A 167 -1.46 6.65 -15.90
CA ASP A 167 -1.84 8.04 -15.71
C ASP A 167 -0.63 8.97 -15.61
N SER A 168 0.53 8.45 -15.23
CA SER A 168 1.79 9.21 -15.21
C SER A 168 2.43 9.31 -16.59
N GLY A 169 2.06 8.43 -17.53
CA GLY A 169 2.70 8.36 -18.85
C GLY A 169 4.14 7.85 -18.82
N VAL A 170 4.57 7.23 -17.71
CA VAL A 170 5.94 6.72 -17.56
C VAL A 170 6.22 5.56 -18.53
N HIS A 171 7.41 5.56 -19.13
CA HIS A 171 7.85 4.53 -20.07
C HIS A 171 8.84 3.51 -19.46
N SER A 172 9.16 3.63 -18.18
CA SER A 172 9.99 2.67 -17.44
C SER A 172 9.34 1.30 -17.37
N ALA A 173 10.16 0.24 -17.29
CA ALA A 173 9.65 -1.11 -17.04
C ALA A 173 8.97 -1.17 -15.66
N PRO A 174 7.66 -1.50 -15.58
CA PRO A 174 6.93 -1.45 -14.31
C PRO A 174 7.13 -2.73 -13.50
N VAL A 175 7.65 -2.58 -12.28
CA VAL A 175 7.86 -3.66 -11.30
C VAL A 175 7.07 -3.36 -10.03
N LEU A 176 6.07 -4.19 -9.74
CA LEU A 176 5.31 -4.12 -8.49
C LEU A 176 5.93 -5.04 -7.44
N VAL A 177 6.28 -4.48 -6.28
CA VAL A 177 6.63 -5.24 -5.08
C VAL A 177 5.40 -5.33 -4.20
N THR A 178 4.98 -6.54 -3.87
CA THR A 178 3.92 -6.75 -2.87
C THR A 178 4.45 -7.51 -1.65
N TRP A 179 4.09 -7.04 -0.47
CA TRP A 179 4.42 -7.68 0.80
C TRP A 179 3.15 -8.20 1.50
N PRO A 180 3.22 -9.11 2.48
CA PRO A 180 2.05 -9.77 3.08
C PRO A 180 1.21 -8.82 3.93
N SER A 181 0.32 -8.09 3.27
CA SER A 181 -0.76 -7.33 3.90
C SER A 181 -2.05 -8.13 3.85
N ARG A 182 -2.74 -8.23 4.99
CA ARG A 182 -4.05 -8.89 5.08
C ARG A 182 -5.21 -8.06 4.54
N GLY A 183 -4.96 -6.83 4.08
CA GLY A 183 -6.02 -5.95 3.60
C GLY A 183 -7.06 -5.66 4.68
N SER A 184 -6.62 -5.50 5.93
CA SER A 184 -7.52 -5.18 7.06
C SER A 184 -6.90 -4.16 8.00
N LEU A 185 -7.72 -3.19 8.42
CA LEU A 185 -7.35 -2.19 9.44
C LEU A 185 -6.98 -2.83 10.78
N LEU A 186 -7.59 -3.98 11.11
CA LEU A 186 -7.32 -4.72 12.35
C LEU A 186 -5.99 -5.49 12.30
N ALA A 187 -5.37 -5.63 11.13
CA ALA A 187 -4.15 -6.38 10.92
C ALA A 187 -2.87 -5.52 11.01
N TYR A 188 -2.95 -4.28 11.50
CA TYR A 188 -1.82 -3.34 11.51
C TYR A 188 -0.51 -3.94 12.07
N GLY A 189 -0.57 -4.60 13.24
CA GLY A 189 0.61 -5.23 13.83
C GLY A 189 1.18 -6.37 12.98
N TYR A 190 0.32 -7.20 12.37
CA TYR A 190 0.76 -8.26 11.47
C TYR A 190 1.42 -7.68 10.21
N ASP A 191 0.78 -6.71 9.58
CA ASP A 191 1.25 -6.06 8.37
C ASP A 191 2.61 -5.38 8.61
N ARG A 192 2.79 -4.71 9.75
CA ARG A 192 4.07 -4.14 10.18
C ARG A 192 5.18 -5.19 10.22
N GLU A 193 4.97 -6.31 10.93
CA GLU A 193 5.94 -7.39 10.97
C GLU A 193 6.17 -8.03 9.59
N SER A 194 5.16 -8.03 8.73
CA SER A 194 5.26 -8.55 7.36
C SER A 194 6.10 -7.64 6.44
N THR A 195 6.13 -6.33 6.69
CA THR A 195 7.09 -5.44 6.03
C THR A 195 8.52 -5.82 6.42
N ASN A 196 8.82 -5.94 7.71
CA ASN A 196 10.14 -6.37 8.20
C ASN A 196 10.55 -7.74 7.64
N TYR A 197 9.60 -8.67 7.54
CA TYR A 197 9.81 -9.99 6.93
C TYR A 197 10.24 -9.89 5.45
N THR A 198 9.70 -8.92 4.70
CA THR A 198 9.92 -8.77 3.25
C THR A 198 11.23 -8.05 2.92
N ARG A 199 11.82 -7.35 3.89
CA ARG A 199 13.02 -6.53 3.74
C ARG A 199 14.14 -7.18 2.91
N ASN A 200 14.56 -8.39 3.29
CA ASN A 200 15.70 -9.05 2.62
C ASN A 200 15.36 -9.43 1.17
N ALA A 201 14.09 -9.75 0.88
CA ALA A 201 13.66 -10.05 -0.48
C ALA A 201 13.66 -8.78 -1.35
N LEU A 202 13.26 -7.63 -0.78
CA LEU A 202 13.35 -6.35 -1.47
C LEU A 202 14.81 -5.90 -1.68
N GLU A 203 15.67 -6.05 -0.68
CA GLU A 203 17.11 -5.82 -0.83
C GLU A 203 17.67 -6.69 -1.98
N SER A 204 17.31 -7.97 -2.03
CA SER A 204 17.75 -8.89 -3.09
C SER A 204 17.30 -8.44 -4.49
N LEU A 205 16.09 -7.91 -4.62
CA LEU A 205 15.62 -7.29 -5.87
C LEU A 205 16.47 -6.08 -6.22
N PHE A 206 16.74 -5.18 -5.26
CA PHE A 206 17.54 -3.98 -5.51
C PHE A 206 18.98 -4.33 -5.90
N GLN A 207 19.59 -5.33 -5.27
CA GLN A 207 20.91 -5.85 -5.65
C GLN A 207 20.89 -6.41 -7.08
N TYR A 208 19.82 -7.12 -7.46
CA TYR A 208 19.66 -7.60 -8.84
C TYR A 208 19.57 -6.44 -9.84
N LEU A 209 18.73 -5.44 -9.58
CA LEU A 209 18.59 -4.25 -10.45
C LEU A 209 19.89 -3.46 -10.57
N ALA A 210 20.67 -3.38 -9.48
CA ALA A 210 21.99 -2.76 -9.49
C ALA A 210 22.96 -3.50 -10.43
N ALA A 211 23.00 -4.83 -10.34
CA ALA A 211 23.94 -5.66 -11.09
C ALA A 211 23.56 -5.82 -12.57
N ASP A 212 22.28 -5.74 -12.91
CA ASP A 212 21.79 -5.98 -14.27
C ASP A 212 22.30 -4.92 -15.26
N LYS A 213 23.01 -5.35 -16.31
CA LYS A 213 23.62 -4.44 -17.30
C LYS A 213 22.61 -3.77 -18.22
N GLU A 214 21.43 -4.36 -18.38
CA GLU A 214 20.36 -3.80 -19.20
C GLU A 214 19.70 -2.62 -18.48
N VAL A 215 19.55 -2.70 -17.16
CA VAL A 215 19.00 -1.63 -16.32
C VAL A 215 20.00 -0.48 -16.20
N LYS A 216 19.59 0.70 -16.64
CA LYS A 216 20.40 1.94 -16.55
C LYS A 216 19.96 2.86 -15.43
N GLU A 217 18.69 2.80 -15.06
CA GLU A 217 18.12 3.64 -14.02
C GLU A 217 17.03 2.90 -13.24
N VAL A 218 16.98 3.13 -11.94
CA VAL A 218 15.95 2.64 -11.03
C VAL A 218 15.31 3.83 -10.34
N SER A 219 14.00 3.96 -10.54
CA SER A 219 13.14 4.88 -9.80
C SER A 219 12.22 4.09 -8.88
N ILE A 220 12.07 4.53 -7.64
CA ILE A 220 11.22 3.88 -6.64
C ILE A 220 10.08 4.82 -6.26
N LEU A 221 8.85 4.29 -6.25
CA LEU A 221 7.67 4.94 -5.68
C LEU A 221 7.13 4.05 -4.56
N ALA A 222 7.09 4.56 -3.34
CA ALA A 222 6.57 3.84 -2.18
C ALA A 222 5.42 4.59 -1.53
N HIS A 223 4.43 3.87 -1.00
CA HIS A 223 3.26 4.48 -0.36
C HIS A 223 3.11 4.04 1.10
N SER A 224 2.76 4.98 1.98
CA SER A 224 2.39 4.71 3.38
C SER A 224 3.45 3.86 4.10
N MET A 225 3.05 2.74 4.71
CA MET A 225 3.95 1.77 5.36
C MET A 225 4.97 1.13 4.41
N GLY A 226 4.74 1.13 3.10
CA GLY A 226 5.73 0.69 2.10
C GLY A 226 7.00 1.53 2.08
N ASN A 227 6.94 2.78 2.56
CA ASN A 227 8.11 3.65 2.69
C ASN A 227 9.10 3.12 3.72
N TRP A 228 8.62 2.59 4.85
CA TRP A 228 9.47 1.94 5.85
C TRP A 228 10.27 0.78 5.24
N LEU A 229 9.58 -0.10 4.53
CA LEU A 229 10.19 -1.25 3.86
C LEU A 229 11.24 -0.81 2.82
N THR A 230 10.92 0.23 2.07
CA THR A 230 11.81 0.78 1.03
C THR A 230 13.08 1.36 1.63
N LEU A 231 12.96 2.24 2.63
CA LEU A 231 14.09 2.88 3.29
C LEU A 231 15.00 1.86 3.97
N GLU A 232 14.40 0.88 4.64
CA GLU A 232 15.16 -0.15 5.33
C GLU A 232 15.91 -1.07 4.34
N ALA A 233 15.30 -1.41 3.20
CA ALA A 233 15.99 -2.18 2.15
C ALA A 233 17.12 -1.38 1.49
N LEU A 234 16.91 -0.09 1.20
CA LEU A 234 17.95 0.80 0.68
C LEU A 234 19.11 0.96 1.69
N ARG A 235 18.80 1.18 2.96
CA ARG A 235 19.79 1.30 4.02
C ARG A 235 20.63 0.03 4.14
N GLN A 236 19.99 -1.14 4.16
CA GLN A 236 20.71 -2.42 4.21
C GLN A 236 21.62 -2.63 3.00
N MET A 237 21.12 -2.30 1.82
CA MET A 237 21.90 -2.34 0.59
C MET A 237 23.11 -1.40 0.66
N ALA A 238 22.92 -0.17 1.16
CA ALA A 238 23.98 0.82 1.32
C ALA A 238 25.06 0.31 2.29
N ILE A 239 24.67 -0.20 3.46
CA ILE A 239 25.61 -0.76 4.44
C ILE A 239 26.38 -1.94 3.86
N ARG A 240 25.71 -2.81 3.08
CA ARG A 240 26.36 -3.98 2.48
C ARG A 240 27.34 -3.60 1.36
N ASN A 241 27.03 -2.55 0.62
CA ASN A 241 27.75 -2.16 -0.59
C ASN A 241 28.73 -1.00 -0.37
N ASP A 242 28.80 -0.43 0.84
CA ASP A 242 29.51 0.82 1.14
C ASP A 242 28.98 2.01 0.31
N GLY A 243 27.65 2.11 0.22
CA GLY A 243 26.92 3.14 -0.52
C GLY A 243 25.85 2.57 -1.46
N LEU A 244 24.98 3.44 -1.96
CA LEU A 244 23.95 3.04 -2.94
C LEU A 244 24.47 3.12 -4.37
N PRO A 245 24.19 2.13 -5.24
CA PRO A 245 24.60 2.21 -6.65
C PRO A 245 23.98 3.42 -7.36
N GLU A 246 24.77 4.09 -8.21
CA GLU A 246 24.36 5.29 -8.95
C GLU A 246 23.08 5.12 -9.80
N LYS A 247 22.71 3.88 -10.12
CA LYS A 247 21.47 3.57 -10.84
C LYS A 247 20.22 3.95 -10.05
N PHE A 248 20.27 3.95 -8.71
CA PHE A 248 19.15 4.33 -7.85
C PHE A 248 19.11 5.86 -7.76
N LYS A 249 18.42 6.49 -8.70
CA LYS A 249 18.44 7.96 -8.83
C LYS A 249 17.30 8.65 -8.09
N ASN A 250 16.09 8.11 -8.20
CA ASN A 250 14.89 8.77 -7.71
C ASN A 250 14.15 7.88 -6.71
N VAL A 251 13.90 8.39 -5.52
CA VAL A 251 13.08 7.72 -4.51
C VAL A 251 11.95 8.64 -4.08
N MET A 252 10.75 8.30 -4.50
CA MET A 252 9.51 9.03 -4.24
C MET A 252 8.75 8.36 -3.09
N LEU A 253 8.63 9.06 -1.97
CA LEU A 253 7.97 8.57 -0.77
C LEU A 253 6.62 9.27 -0.61
N ALA A 254 5.54 8.56 -0.92
CA ALA A 254 4.19 9.09 -0.86
C ALA A 254 3.53 8.80 0.50
N ALA A 255 3.06 9.86 1.17
CA ALA A 255 2.46 9.83 2.49
C ALA A 255 3.22 8.91 3.49
N PRO A 256 4.53 9.11 3.70
CA PRO A 256 5.36 8.17 4.43
C PRO A 256 4.92 7.96 5.89
N ASP A 257 4.51 6.73 6.21
CA ASP A 257 4.28 6.25 7.58
C ASP A 257 5.61 5.81 8.20
N VAL A 258 6.51 6.77 8.36
CA VAL A 258 7.87 6.58 8.89
C VAL A 258 8.09 7.61 9.97
N ASP A 259 8.73 7.18 11.06
CA ASP A 259 9.19 8.06 12.11
C ASP A 259 10.28 9.00 11.58
N VAL A 260 10.24 10.29 11.92
CA VAL A 260 11.19 11.28 11.40
C VAL A 260 12.62 10.99 11.88
N ASP A 261 12.80 10.58 13.15
CA ASP A 261 14.12 10.29 13.69
C ASP A 261 14.69 9.01 13.08
N VAL A 262 13.82 8.02 12.81
CA VAL A 262 14.24 6.82 12.08
C VAL A 262 14.63 7.16 10.65
N PHE A 263 13.84 7.99 9.95
CA PHE A 263 14.20 8.43 8.62
C PHE A 263 15.57 9.13 8.62
N ARG A 264 15.81 10.06 9.55
CA ARG A 264 17.12 10.73 9.70
C ARG A 264 18.26 9.73 9.85
N SER A 265 18.14 8.81 10.81
CA SER A 265 19.14 7.76 11.04
C SER A 265 19.35 6.86 9.82
N GLN A 266 18.28 6.55 9.07
CA GLN A 266 18.38 5.71 7.88
C GLN A 266 19.10 6.42 6.73
N ILE A 267 18.91 7.73 6.56
CA ILE A 267 19.63 8.54 5.58
C ILE A 267 21.11 8.64 5.95
N GLU A 268 21.42 8.88 7.23
CA GLU A 268 22.81 8.91 7.73
C GLU A 268 23.52 7.57 7.47
N ASP A 269 22.86 6.44 7.76
CA ASP A 269 23.39 5.09 7.52
C ASP A 269 23.60 4.77 6.03
N MET A 270 22.91 5.46 5.10
CA MET A 270 23.16 5.31 3.65
C MET A 270 24.44 6.01 3.18
N GLY A 271 24.99 6.92 4.00
CA GLY A 271 26.19 7.69 3.69
C GLY A 271 25.92 8.85 2.73
N ARG A 272 27.01 9.45 2.22
CA ARG A 272 26.95 10.68 1.40
C ARG A 272 26.33 10.47 0.01
N GLN A 273 26.36 9.24 -0.49
CA GLN A 273 25.80 8.89 -1.79
C GLN A 273 24.40 8.30 -1.57
N HIS A 274 23.40 9.17 -1.63
CA HIS A 274 22.00 8.79 -1.53
C HIS A 274 21.22 9.21 -2.79
N PRO A 275 20.11 8.53 -3.12
CA PRO A 275 19.23 8.94 -4.20
C PRO A 275 18.63 10.31 -3.91
N ARG A 276 18.05 10.92 -4.95
CA ARG A 276 17.22 12.10 -4.80
C ARG A 276 15.89 11.70 -4.21
N PHE A 277 15.69 12.02 -2.93
CA PHE A 277 14.41 11.79 -2.26
C PHE A 277 13.39 12.86 -2.62
N THR A 278 12.16 12.44 -2.82
CA THR A 278 11.00 13.33 -3.00
C THR A 278 9.87 12.85 -2.09
N LEU A 279 9.49 13.67 -1.12
CA LEU A 279 8.41 13.37 -0.18
C LEU A 279 7.12 14.02 -0.67
N PHE A 280 6.04 13.24 -0.75
CA PHE A 280 4.69 13.78 -0.90
C PHE A 280 4.03 13.76 0.48
N VAL A 281 3.86 14.94 1.07
CA VAL A 281 3.36 15.10 2.44
C VAL A 281 1.97 15.74 2.43
N SER A 282 1.19 15.50 3.48
CA SER A 282 -0.11 16.14 3.67
C SER A 282 -0.39 16.27 5.17
N ARG A 283 -0.48 17.50 5.68
CA ARG A 283 -0.70 17.75 7.11
C ARG A 283 -2.09 17.33 7.59
N ASP A 284 -3.05 17.26 6.68
CA ASP A 284 -4.43 16.83 6.91
C ASP A 284 -4.66 15.34 6.65
N ASP A 285 -3.60 14.54 6.54
CA ASP A 285 -3.68 13.08 6.35
C ASP A 285 -4.21 12.38 7.61
N ARG A 286 -5.40 11.82 7.50
CA ARG A 286 -6.11 11.20 8.63
C ARG A 286 -5.59 9.80 8.94
N ALA A 287 -5.04 9.09 7.95
CA ALA A 287 -4.47 7.77 8.16
C ALA A 287 -3.16 7.87 8.95
N LEU A 288 -2.31 8.86 8.62
CA LEU A 288 -1.10 9.15 9.38
C LEU A 288 -1.41 9.71 10.77
N ALA A 289 -2.48 10.49 10.93
CA ALA A 289 -2.92 10.91 12.26
C ALA A 289 -3.31 9.71 13.16
N PHE A 290 -3.95 8.69 12.58
CA PHE A 290 -4.23 7.43 13.28
C PHE A 290 -2.95 6.66 13.62
N SER A 291 -2.02 6.52 12.65
CA SER A 291 -0.72 5.88 12.90
C SER A 291 0.04 6.58 14.03
N ARG A 292 0.17 7.91 14.00
CA ARG A 292 0.80 8.70 15.06
C ARG A 292 0.24 8.34 16.44
N ARG A 293 -1.09 8.25 16.57
CA ARG A 293 -1.75 7.89 17.83
C ARG A 293 -1.39 6.47 18.29
N VAL A 294 -1.35 5.51 17.36
CA VAL A 294 -0.95 4.11 17.67
C VAL A 294 0.48 4.04 18.21
N TRP A 295 1.34 4.95 17.78
CA TRP A 295 2.77 4.95 18.10
C TRP A 295 3.19 5.99 19.13
N GLY A 296 2.30 6.36 20.05
CA GLY A 296 2.65 7.22 21.19
C GLY A 296 2.82 8.69 20.81
N ASP A 297 2.08 9.16 19.82
CA ASP A 297 2.03 10.55 19.36
C ASP A 297 3.32 11.07 18.71
N ILE A 298 4.15 10.17 18.16
CA ILE A 298 5.38 10.54 17.44
C ILE A 298 5.06 11.04 16.01
N PRO A 299 5.61 12.20 15.58
CA PRO A 299 5.41 12.72 14.23
C PRO A 299 5.74 11.70 13.13
N ARG A 300 4.91 11.68 12.08
CA ARG A 300 5.15 10.88 10.87
C ARG A 300 5.70 11.76 9.78
N LEU A 301 6.68 11.25 9.04
CA LEU A 301 7.34 11.97 7.96
C LEU A 301 6.32 12.50 6.93
N GLY A 302 5.24 11.78 6.67
CA GLY A 302 4.22 12.20 5.73
C GLY A 302 3.28 13.31 6.22
N SER A 303 3.33 13.66 7.52
CA SER A 303 2.47 14.68 8.14
C SER A 303 3.25 15.85 8.75
N ILE A 304 4.55 15.96 8.47
CA ILE A 304 5.36 17.12 8.90
C ILE A 304 4.93 18.40 8.18
N ASP A 305 5.24 19.54 8.79
CA ASP A 305 5.24 20.83 8.10
C ASP A 305 6.66 21.07 7.57
N PRO A 306 6.89 21.00 6.24
CA PRO A 306 8.25 21.12 5.67
C PRO A 306 8.85 22.52 5.84
N GLU A 307 8.03 23.55 6.11
CA GLU A 307 8.50 24.92 6.30
C GLU A 307 8.84 25.24 7.77
N ALA A 308 8.56 24.32 8.69
CA ALA A 308 8.83 24.49 10.11
C ALA A 308 10.21 23.94 10.51
N ASP A 309 10.88 24.62 11.44
CA ASP A 309 12.09 24.11 12.08
C ASP A 309 11.75 22.97 13.07
N PRO A 310 12.60 21.93 13.19
CA PRO A 310 13.90 21.75 12.53
C PRO A 310 13.83 21.13 11.12
N TYR A 311 12.64 20.73 10.65
CA TYR A 311 12.49 19.93 9.44
C TYR A 311 12.97 20.64 8.17
N LYS A 312 12.70 21.94 8.04
CA LYS A 312 13.13 22.73 6.88
C LYS A 312 14.63 22.62 6.63
N GLN A 313 15.42 22.80 7.68
CA GLN A 313 16.88 22.72 7.61
C GLN A 313 17.34 21.28 7.32
N GLU A 314 16.79 20.29 8.03
CA GLU A 314 17.17 18.89 7.85
C GLU A 314 16.89 18.36 6.43
N LEU A 315 15.75 18.75 5.85
CA LEU A 315 15.38 18.39 4.49
C LEU A 315 16.34 19.05 3.47
N ALA A 316 16.70 20.32 3.68
CA ALA A 316 17.64 21.02 2.83
C ALA A 316 19.07 20.45 2.90
N ASP A 317 19.56 20.16 4.10
CA ASP A 317 20.90 19.63 4.35
C ASP A 317 21.10 18.23 3.71
N ASN A 318 20.02 17.47 3.53
CA ASN A 318 20.00 16.15 2.89
C ASN A 318 19.50 16.17 1.44
N GLU A 319 19.35 17.36 0.84
CA GLU A 319 18.87 17.54 -0.54
C GLU A 319 17.51 16.86 -0.84
N ILE A 320 16.64 16.78 0.17
CA ILE A 320 15.32 16.15 0.08
C ILE A 320 14.31 17.15 -0.48
N THR A 321 13.68 16.79 -1.59
CA THR A 321 12.57 17.58 -2.16
C THR A 321 11.27 17.23 -1.44
N VAL A 322 10.43 18.21 -1.12
CA VAL A 322 9.10 17.99 -0.55
C VAL A 322 8.02 18.64 -1.41
N ILE A 323 6.93 17.91 -1.63
CA ILE A 323 5.72 18.37 -2.30
C ILE A 323 4.58 18.33 -1.29
N ASP A 324 4.15 19.51 -0.81
CA ASP A 324 3.03 19.65 0.14
C ASP A 324 1.68 19.53 -0.59
N LEU A 325 0.98 18.42 -0.34
CA LEU A 325 -0.35 18.11 -0.87
C LEU A 325 -1.49 18.53 0.06
N THR A 326 -1.20 19.24 1.16
CA THR A 326 -2.22 19.67 2.14
C THR A 326 -3.39 20.40 1.48
N LYS A 327 -3.11 21.26 0.48
CA LYS A 327 -4.13 22.04 -0.25
C LYS A 327 -4.73 21.31 -1.46
N VAL A 328 -4.23 20.12 -1.81
CA VAL A 328 -4.73 19.34 -2.94
C VAL A 328 -6.00 18.60 -2.52
N LYS A 329 -7.06 18.75 -3.32
CA LYS A 329 -8.31 18.01 -3.15
C LYS A 329 -8.17 16.62 -3.78
N ALA A 330 -8.59 15.58 -3.06
CA ALA A 330 -8.73 14.23 -3.58
C ALA A 330 -10.10 13.66 -3.22
N GLY A 331 -10.47 12.53 -3.84
CA GLY A 331 -11.76 11.88 -3.62
C GLY A 331 -11.79 11.02 -2.36
N ASP A 332 -10.62 10.64 -1.82
CA ASP A 332 -10.51 9.79 -0.64
C ASP A 332 -10.81 10.53 0.66
N GLY A 333 -11.74 10.01 1.48
CA GLY A 333 -12.12 10.61 2.76
C GLY A 333 -11.02 10.61 3.84
N MET A 334 -9.87 9.98 3.57
CA MET A 334 -8.71 9.91 4.47
C MET A 334 -7.59 10.89 4.13
N HIS A 335 -7.63 11.51 2.94
CA HIS A 335 -6.57 12.41 2.44
C HIS A 335 -5.19 11.74 2.34
N HIS A 336 -5.15 10.42 2.22
CA HIS A 336 -3.95 9.57 2.23
C HIS A 336 -3.56 9.08 0.82
N GLY A 337 -4.51 9.12 -0.12
CA GLY A 337 -4.36 8.71 -1.53
C GLY A 337 -4.07 9.85 -2.51
N LYS A 338 -3.95 11.10 -2.04
CA LYS A 338 -3.82 12.31 -2.87
C LYS A 338 -2.77 12.20 -3.99
N PHE A 339 -1.65 11.53 -3.71
CA PHE A 339 -0.55 11.37 -4.66
C PHE A 339 -0.94 10.59 -5.94
N ALA A 340 -1.87 9.64 -5.83
CA ALA A 340 -2.31 8.79 -6.93
C ALA A 340 -3.67 9.22 -7.50
N GLU A 341 -4.47 9.96 -6.74
CA GLU A 341 -5.82 10.39 -7.14
C GLU A 341 -5.85 11.77 -7.78
N SER A 342 -4.86 12.63 -7.53
CA SER A 342 -4.74 13.91 -8.22
C SER A 342 -4.04 13.71 -9.57
N PRO A 343 -4.70 14.06 -10.71
CA PRO A 343 -4.07 14.01 -12.02
C PRO A 343 -2.79 14.84 -12.10
N GLU A 344 -2.75 15.97 -11.40
CA GLU A 344 -1.57 16.86 -11.34
C GLU A 344 -0.39 16.15 -10.69
N VAL A 345 -0.61 15.51 -9.54
CA VAL A 345 0.45 14.81 -8.81
C VAL A 345 0.94 13.58 -9.55
N VAL A 346 0.04 12.82 -10.18
CA VAL A 346 0.44 11.66 -10.98
C VAL A 346 1.27 12.06 -12.20
N ARG A 347 0.95 13.19 -12.84
CA ARG A 347 1.80 13.75 -13.91
C ARG A 347 3.16 14.20 -13.39
N LEU A 348 3.24 14.76 -12.18
CA LEU A 348 4.52 15.10 -11.54
C LEU A 348 5.41 13.88 -11.30
N ILE A 349 4.81 12.75 -10.89
CA ILE A 349 5.53 11.46 -10.78
C ILE A 349 6.12 11.06 -12.14
N GLY A 350 5.33 11.15 -13.21
CA GLY A 350 5.79 10.85 -14.57
C GLY A 350 6.93 11.74 -15.04
N ALA A 351 6.81 13.06 -14.83
CA ALA A 351 7.85 14.03 -15.17
C ALA A 351 9.15 13.80 -14.40
N ARG A 352 9.04 13.51 -13.09
CA ARG A 352 10.20 13.21 -12.24
C ARG A 352 10.97 11.98 -12.71
N ILE A 353 10.25 10.93 -13.10
CA ILE A 353 10.86 9.69 -13.60
C ILE A 353 11.47 9.90 -14.99
N SER A 354 10.78 10.63 -15.88
CA SER A 354 11.17 10.74 -17.29
C SER A 354 12.29 11.77 -17.54
N GLU A 355 12.33 12.87 -16.78
CA GLU A 355 13.23 13.99 -17.05
C GLU A 355 14.40 14.09 -16.05
N GLY A 356 14.34 13.32 -14.95
CA GLY A 356 15.34 13.37 -13.87
C GLY A 356 15.50 14.76 -13.23
N GLN A 357 14.59 15.71 -13.51
CA GLN A 357 14.69 17.09 -13.06
C GLN A 357 14.26 17.23 -11.58
N PRO A 358 15.00 17.96 -10.73
CA PRO A 358 14.51 18.42 -9.43
C PRO A 358 13.26 19.28 -9.63
N LEU A 359 12.14 18.83 -9.06
CA LEU A 359 10.94 19.65 -8.91
C LEU A 359 11.25 20.66 -7.81
N THR A 360 11.83 21.80 -8.19
CA THR A 360 12.06 22.90 -7.25
C THR A 360 10.77 23.69 -7.06
N ASP A 361 10.55 24.12 -5.82
CA ASP A 361 9.40 24.92 -5.36
C ASP A 361 9.22 26.22 -6.18
N SER A 362 10.26 26.66 -6.89
CA SER A 362 10.31 27.92 -7.61
C SER A 362 9.69 27.93 -9.01
N ARG A 363 9.24 26.78 -9.55
CA ARG A 363 8.57 26.74 -10.87
C ARG A 363 7.12 26.30 -10.85
N MET A 364 6.56 25.92 -9.71
CA MET A 364 5.16 25.49 -9.64
C MET A 364 4.49 25.94 -8.33
N GLY A 365 4.02 27.18 -8.31
CA GLY A 365 3.06 27.65 -7.33
C GLY A 365 1.71 26.94 -7.50
N LEU A 366 1.57 25.73 -6.95
CA LEU A 366 0.27 25.07 -6.76
C LEU A 366 -0.65 25.85 -5.80
N GLY A 367 -0.12 26.88 -5.13
CA GLY A 367 -0.88 27.88 -4.39
C GLY A 367 -1.57 28.94 -5.26
N ASP A 368 -1.03 29.27 -6.45
CA ASP A 368 -1.49 30.42 -7.25
C ASP A 368 -2.47 30.07 -8.36
N HIS A 369 -2.60 28.78 -8.73
CA HIS A 369 -3.52 28.33 -9.78
C HIS A 369 -4.83 27.71 -9.29
N LEU A 370 -5.19 27.88 -8.00
CA LEU A 370 -6.44 27.36 -7.43
C LEU A 370 -7.54 28.41 -7.18
N ILE A 371 -7.52 29.53 -7.90
CA ILE A 371 -8.67 30.46 -7.97
C ILE A 371 -9.36 30.32 -9.32
N ALA A 372 -10.10 29.24 -9.48
CA ALA A 372 -11.19 29.16 -10.46
C ALA A 372 -12.27 28.23 -9.90
N GLY A 373 -13.31 28.83 -9.30
CA GLY A 373 -14.55 28.14 -8.97
C GLY A 373 -14.94 28.18 -7.50
N THR A 374 -15.27 29.36 -6.97
CA THR A 374 -16.15 29.49 -5.80
C THR A 374 -17.25 30.51 -6.08
N THR A 375 -18.48 30.05 -6.18
CA THR A 375 -19.69 30.88 -6.05
C THR A 375 -20.78 30.08 -5.34
N GLY A 376 -21.13 30.52 -4.12
CA GLY A 376 -22.34 30.16 -3.36
C GLY A 376 -22.29 28.82 -2.61
N ALA A 377 -22.65 28.69 -1.33
CA ALA A 377 -23.27 29.61 -0.38
C ALA A 377 -22.88 29.23 1.06
N ALA A 378 -22.90 30.22 1.96
CA ALA A 378 -22.61 30.08 3.38
C ALA A 378 -23.81 29.53 4.17
N ALA A 379 -23.54 28.72 5.20
CA ALA A 379 -24.33 28.70 6.43
C ALA A 379 -23.41 28.34 7.61
N ALA A 380 -23.41 29.20 8.62
CA ALA A 380 -22.65 29.07 9.86
C ALA A 380 -23.52 28.51 10.99
N ALA A 381 -22.98 27.58 11.77
CA ALA A 381 -23.27 27.24 13.17
C ALA A 381 -22.46 25.97 13.46
N GLY A 382 -21.67 25.76 14.51
CA GLY A 382 -21.67 26.25 15.89
C GLY A 382 -21.02 25.12 16.70
N SER A 383 -20.04 25.41 17.54
CA SER A 383 -19.25 24.39 18.25
C SER A 383 -20.07 23.68 19.34
N ALA A 384 -19.93 22.36 19.46
CA ALA A 384 -20.25 21.60 20.68
C ALA A 384 -19.36 20.35 20.78
N ALA A 385 -18.95 20.06 22.01
CA ALA A 385 -17.85 19.18 22.38
C ALA A 385 -18.12 17.67 22.27
N GLY A 386 -17.03 16.92 22.08
CA GLY A 386 -16.66 15.73 22.85
C GLY A 386 -17.69 14.62 23.06
N LEU A 387 -17.59 13.57 22.22
CA LEU A 387 -17.82 12.17 22.60
C LEU A 387 -17.27 11.27 21.48
N ILE A 388 -16.02 10.81 21.62
CA ILE A 388 -15.53 9.70 20.79
C ILE A 388 -16.11 8.43 21.41
N LEU A 389 -17.21 7.94 20.84
CA LEU A 389 -17.60 6.56 21.02
C LEU A 389 -16.58 5.71 20.25
N ALA A 390 -15.85 4.86 20.95
CA ALA A 390 -15.11 3.77 20.34
C ALA A 390 -16.13 2.83 19.68
N ALA A 391 -16.41 3.04 18.39
CA ALA A 391 -17.14 2.06 17.59
C ALA A 391 -16.25 0.81 17.45
N PRO A 392 -16.82 -0.41 17.45
CA PRO A 392 -16.05 -1.58 17.09
C PRO A 392 -15.56 -1.38 15.65
N VAL A 393 -14.24 -1.33 15.44
CA VAL A 393 -13.61 -1.09 14.12
C VAL A 393 -14.12 -2.09 13.05
N ALA A 394 -14.65 -3.24 13.48
CA ALA A 394 -15.32 -4.22 12.62
C ALA A 394 -16.65 -3.73 11.96
N ALA A 395 -17.25 -2.62 12.41
CA ALA A 395 -18.49 -2.10 11.84
C ALA A 395 -18.28 -1.21 10.60
N ILE A 396 -17.03 -0.87 10.28
CA ILE A 396 -16.70 0.14 9.25
C ILE A 396 -16.10 -0.51 7.99
N ASP A 397 -15.40 -1.64 8.13
CA ASP A 397 -14.70 -2.29 7.02
C ASP A 397 -15.13 -3.76 6.81
N PRO A 398 -15.67 -4.12 5.64
CA PRO A 398 -16.06 -5.49 5.29
C PRO A 398 -14.90 -6.48 5.31
N HIS A 399 -13.70 -6.05 4.91
CA HIS A 399 -12.53 -6.94 4.90
C HIS A 399 -12.05 -7.27 6.32
N SER A 400 -12.21 -6.33 7.25
CA SER A 400 -12.00 -6.54 8.68
C SER A 400 -13.01 -7.54 9.27
N ARG A 401 -14.26 -7.57 8.77
CA ARG A 401 -15.27 -8.56 9.19
C ARG A 401 -14.92 -9.97 8.72
N ASP A 402 -14.51 -10.13 7.46
CA ASP A 402 -14.08 -11.42 6.90
C ASP A 402 -12.88 -11.98 7.68
N ASN A 403 -11.88 -11.14 7.94
CA ASN A 403 -10.70 -11.52 8.71
C ASN A 403 -11.05 -11.86 10.18
N TYR A 404 -11.98 -11.14 10.79
CA TYR A 404 -12.46 -11.45 12.14
C TYR A 404 -13.17 -12.82 12.21
N ALA A 405 -14.04 -13.13 11.24
CA ALA A 405 -14.71 -14.43 11.18
C ALA A 405 -13.71 -15.60 11.05
N ASN A 406 -12.66 -15.43 10.25
CA ASN A 406 -11.60 -16.42 10.11
C ASN A 406 -10.78 -16.59 11.40
N HIS A 407 -10.49 -15.50 12.12
CA HIS A 407 -9.80 -15.56 13.41
C HIS A 407 -10.64 -16.18 14.53
N VAL A 408 -11.94 -15.91 14.57
CA VAL A 408 -12.86 -16.55 15.53
C VAL A 408 -13.04 -18.04 15.20
N GLY A 409 -13.14 -18.40 13.92
CA GLY A 409 -13.18 -19.81 13.49
C GLY A 409 -11.92 -20.58 13.88
N ALA A 410 -10.74 -19.96 13.74
CA ALA A 410 -9.47 -20.56 14.17
C ALA A 410 -9.33 -20.66 15.71
N ALA A 411 -9.86 -19.68 16.46
CA ALA A 411 -9.87 -19.70 17.92
C ALA A 411 -10.89 -20.69 18.51
N MET A 412 -12.02 -20.91 17.83
CA MET A 412 -13.04 -21.88 18.24
C MET A 412 -12.78 -23.31 17.73
N GLY A 413 -11.81 -23.48 16.82
CA GLY A 413 -11.42 -24.77 16.22
C GLY A 413 -10.30 -25.53 16.94
N GLN A 414 -9.81 -25.08 18.10
CA GLN A 414 -8.81 -25.84 18.87
C GLN A 414 -9.44 -26.60 20.05
N SER A 415 -9.82 -27.85 19.78
CA SER A 415 -9.74 -28.89 20.79
C SER A 415 -9.08 -30.13 20.18
N HIS A 416 -7.90 -30.46 20.70
CA HIS A 416 -7.07 -31.64 20.46
C HIS A 416 -6.39 -31.81 19.09
N GLY A 417 -5.22 -31.18 18.96
CA GLY A 417 -4.18 -31.61 18.04
C GLY A 417 -2.80 -31.16 18.52
N LYS A 418 -1.99 -32.06 19.08
CA LYS A 418 -0.59 -31.78 19.42
C LYS A 418 0.15 -31.40 18.12
N GLN A 419 0.56 -30.14 17.99
CA GLN A 419 1.57 -29.76 17.00
C GLN A 419 2.87 -30.50 17.34
N GLN A 420 3.21 -31.51 16.55
CA GLN A 420 4.56 -32.06 16.55
C GLN A 420 5.49 -31.02 15.92
N ILE A 421 6.27 -30.34 16.76
CA ILE A 421 7.42 -29.58 16.32
C ILE A 421 8.44 -30.60 15.81
N ALA A 422 8.60 -30.70 14.50
CA ALA A 422 9.68 -31.46 13.90
C ALA A 422 11.00 -30.67 14.03
N VAL A 423 11.60 -30.67 15.22
CA VAL A 423 13.03 -30.41 15.36
C VAL A 423 13.75 -31.70 14.96
N LYS A 424 14.14 -31.83 13.70
CA LYS A 424 15.15 -32.81 13.33
C LYS A 424 16.53 -32.22 13.67
N ASP A 425 17.15 -32.85 14.64
CA ASP A 425 18.54 -32.77 15.09
C ASP A 425 19.50 -32.06 14.12
N CYS A 426 19.90 -30.83 14.47
CA CYS A 426 20.94 -30.07 13.76
C CYS A 426 22.36 -30.42 14.25
N SER A 427 22.56 -31.60 14.85
CA SER A 427 23.81 -31.97 15.54
C SER A 427 24.66 -33.02 14.82
N LYS A 428 24.26 -33.51 13.63
CA LYS A 428 24.97 -34.60 12.92
C LYS A 428 25.58 -34.27 11.55
N GLN A 429 25.69 -33.00 11.16
CA GLN A 429 26.40 -32.60 9.92
C GLN A 429 27.63 -31.71 10.16
N ALA A 430 28.06 -31.54 11.41
CA ALA A 430 29.19 -30.69 11.79
C ALA A 430 30.49 -31.47 12.09
N ARG A 431 30.59 -32.77 11.76
CA ARG A 431 31.80 -33.58 12.03
C ARG A 431 32.49 -34.21 10.81
N GLU A 432 32.10 -33.84 9.58
CA GLU A 432 32.75 -34.33 8.36
C GLU A 432 33.24 -33.21 7.41
N ARG A 433 33.36 -31.97 7.89
CA ARG A 433 33.92 -30.85 7.10
C ARG A 433 35.20 -30.22 7.65
N ASP A 434 35.82 -30.86 8.64
CA ASP A 434 37.13 -30.46 9.16
C ASP A 434 38.21 -31.46 8.69
N ALA A 435 38.47 -31.53 7.39
CA ALA A 435 39.72 -32.06 6.82
C ALA A 435 39.75 -31.90 5.29
N ALA A 436 40.02 -30.69 4.77
CA ALA A 436 40.82 -30.47 3.55
C ALA A 436 40.88 -28.96 3.16
N SER A 437 42.09 -28.40 3.27
CA SER A 437 42.70 -27.34 2.43
C SER A 437 41.93 -26.04 2.14
N THR A 438 42.25 -24.91 2.79
CA THR A 438 43.25 -23.87 2.43
C THR A 438 43.03 -23.06 1.13
N SER A 439 42.50 -21.83 1.34
CA SER A 439 42.71 -20.56 0.59
C SER A 439 41.91 -20.29 -0.72
N PRO A 440 41.76 -19.02 -1.18
CA PRO A 440 40.70 -18.09 -0.76
C PRO A 440 39.90 -17.46 -1.93
N CYS A 441 38.82 -16.73 -1.60
CA CYS A 441 38.08 -15.75 -2.43
C CYS A 441 37.52 -16.19 -3.80
N ARG A 442 36.18 -16.20 -3.90
CA ARG A 442 35.38 -15.36 -4.84
C ARG A 442 33.91 -15.81 -4.79
N SER A 443 33.05 -14.93 -4.31
CA SER A 443 31.61 -14.95 -4.55
C SER A 443 31.31 -14.32 -5.92
N TRP A 444 30.45 -14.97 -6.70
CA TRP A 444 29.68 -14.36 -7.79
C TRP A 444 28.22 -14.71 -7.59
#